data_AF-A0A2G6UEN2-F1
#
_entry.id   AF-A0A2G6UEN2-F1
#
_cell.length_a   1.000
_cell.length_b   1.000
_cell.length_c   1.000
_cell.angle_alpha   90.00
_cell.angle_beta   90.00
_cell.angle_gamma   90.00
#
_symmetry.space_group_name_H-M   'P 1'
#
loop_
_entity.id
_entity.type
_entity.pdbx_description
1 polymer ?
#
loop_
_entity_poly.entity_id
_entity_poly.type
_entity_poly.pdbx_seq_one_letter_code
_entity_poly.pdbx_strand_id
1 'polypeptide(L)'
;MLAPRFDGDADKKAAGLEWISFCQGFRLTAPEIIEAYTMALKKELKIFDENKAYKSSEYEGEFIKVYPNLSLITAGEILKAYIEHKRIDKQLERGKNMIEKFLNPPIPETKEQRKERHLKLWEQLKYSILENKKCTHAFLFYEALVKKGAFKNFVGNEAAQTVVIKQKMHRILVIESENKKTIFNRNEIFHLKLLCKSKDYVLPDVIDFALNRLKGMAIVEVKNDLVYNHVKKQIKKINDESENRQSEKS
;
A
#
# COMPACT_ATOMS: atom_id res chain seq x y z
N MET A 1 11.39 31.55 -42.99
CA MET A 1 11.89 31.38 -41.62
C MET A 1 11.55 32.64 -40.84
N LEU A 2 10.68 32.55 -39.84
CA LEU A 2 10.36 33.67 -38.95
C LEU A 2 10.56 33.16 -37.52
N ALA A 3 11.75 33.41 -36.95
CA ALA A 3 11.89 33.37 -35.51
C ALA A 3 10.92 34.42 -34.92
N PRO A 4 10.24 34.15 -33.78
CA PRO A 4 9.40 35.14 -33.14
C PRO A 4 10.26 36.39 -32.87
N ARG A 5 9.90 37.50 -33.52
CA ARG A 5 10.49 38.81 -33.25
C ARG A 5 9.81 39.32 -31.98
N PHE A 6 10.59 39.46 -30.92
CA PHE A 6 10.13 40.13 -29.71
C PHE A 6 10.49 41.60 -29.84
N ASP A 7 9.49 42.48 -29.80
CA ASP A 7 9.67 43.91 -30.04
C ASP A 7 10.22 44.65 -28.80
N GLY A 8 10.37 43.96 -27.65
CA GLY A 8 11.06 44.46 -26.46
C GLY A 8 11.30 43.43 -25.35
N ASP A 9 12.03 43.82 -24.31
CA ASP A 9 12.30 42.97 -23.13
C ASP A 9 11.05 42.71 -22.27
N ALA A 10 10.02 43.55 -22.39
CA ALA A 10 8.71 43.32 -21.77
C ALA A 10 7.99 42.12 -22.39
N ASP A 11 8.02 41.99 -23.72
CA ASP A 11 7.36 40.90 -24.44
C ASP A 11 8.03 39.55 -24.18
N LYS A 12 9.37 39.55 -24.05
CA LYS A 12 10.11 38.35 -23.63
C LYS A 12 9.72 37.87 -22.23
N LYS A 13 9.54 38.81 -21.30
CA LYS A 13 9.10 38.50 -19.92
C LYS A 13 7.67 37.97 -19.89
N ALA A 14 6.76 38.58 -20.66
CA ALA A 14 5.37 38.14 -20.77
C ALA A 14 5.27 36.72 -21.36
N ALA A 15 5.94 36.46 -22.48
CA ALA A 15 5.99 35.13 -23.09
C ALA A 15 6.64 34.07 -22.18
N GLY A 16 7.68 34.46 -21.43
CA GLY A 16 8.30 33.59 -20.43
C GLY A 16 7.37 33.23 -19.27
N LEU A 17 6.56 34.20 -18.79
CA LEU A 17 5.56 33.98 -17.74
C LEU A 17 4.42 33.05 -18.22
N GLU A 18 3.94 33.24 -19.44
CA GLU A 18 2.93 32.35 -20.04
C GLU A 18 3.44 30.92 -20.17
N TRP A 19 4.69 30.74 -20.57
CA TRP A 19 5.33 29.43 -20.64
C TRP A 19 5.49 28.75 -19.29
N ILE A 20 5.90 29.50 -18.27
CA ILE A 20 6.03 28.99 -16.90
C ILE A 20 4.66 28.55 -16.37
N SER A 21 3.63 29.37 -16.57
CA SER A 21 2.25 29.07 -16.19
C SER A 21 1.73 27.80 -16.88
N PHE A 22 2.01 27.65 -18.18
CA PHE A 22 1.67 26.45 -18.93
C PHE A 22 2.33 25.18 -18.37
N CYS A 23 3.64 25.24 -18.09
CA CYS A 23 4.40 24.13 -17.55
C CYS A 23 3.95 23.70 -16.14
N GLN A 24 3.49 24.64 -15.31
CA GLN A 24 2.96 24.34 -13.96
C GLN A 24 1.76 23.38 -13.99
N GLY A 25 1.02 23.32 -15.10
CA GLY A 25 -0.07 22.37 -15.29
C GLY A 25 0.36 20.90 -15.36
N PHE A 26 1.64 20.62 -15.66
CA PHE A 26 2.10 19.25 -15.99
C PHE A 26 2.79 18.50 -14.84
N ARG A 27 2.86 19.05 -13.62
CA ARG A 27 3.52 18.42 -12.45
C ARG A 27 4.93 17.84 -12.76
N LEU A 28 5.65 18.46 -13.68
CA LEU A 28 7.03 18.13 -14.03
C LEU A 28 7.97 19.18 -13.43
N THR A 29 9.16 18.76 -13.02
CA THR A 29 10.23 19.66 -12.59
C THR A 29 10.92 20.30 -13.80
N ALA A 30 11.59 21.43 -13.60
CA ALA A 30 12.29 22.12 -14.70
C ALA A 30 13.33 21.24 -15.43
N PRO A 31 14.13 20.39 -14.75
CA PRO A 31 15.01 19.45 -15.44
C PRO A 31 14.26 18.40 -16.27
N GLU A 32 13.14 17.88 -15.78
CA GLU A 32 12.31 16.90 -16.50
C GLU A 32 11.67 17.50 -17.75
N ILE A 33 11.31 18.79 -17.72
CA ILE A 33 10.80 19.51 -18.89
C ILE A 33 11.89 19.57 -19.97
N ILE A 34 13.13 19.92 -19.61
CA ILE A 34 14.26 19.96 -20.54
C ILE A 34 14.55 18.57 -21.11
N GLU A 35 14.50 17.54 -20.27
CA GLU A 35 14.67 16.15 -20.68
C GLU A 35 13.57 15.71 -21.66
N ALA A 36 12.31 16.04 -21.38
CA ALA A 36 11.18 15.75 -22.28
C ALA A 36 11.40 16.36 -23.68
N TYR A 37 11.84 17.62 -23.75
CA TYR A 37 12.19 18.25 -25.04
C TYR A 37 13.38 17.57 -25.71
N THR A 38 14.39 17.18 -24.94
CA THR A 38 15.58 16.48 -25.46
C THR A 38 15.20 15.13 -26.06
N MET A 39 14.35 14.35 -25.36
CA MET A 39 13.84 13.07 -25.84
C MET A 39 12.91 13.23 -27.05
N ALA A 40 12.11 14.29 -27.11
CA ALA A 40 11.31 14.62 -28.28
C ALA A 40 12.17 14.91 -29.51
N LEU A 41 13.26 15.67 -29.35
CA LEU A 41 14.21 15.96 -30.43
C LEU A 41 14.96 14.70 -30.91
N LYS A 42 15.29 13.79 -29.98
CA LYS A 42 15.90 12.49 -30.29
C LYS A 42 14.94 11.46 -30.88
N LYS A 43 13.65 11.79 -31.00
CA LYS A 43 12.58 10.88 -31.44
C LYS A 43 12.46 9.65 -30.52
N GLU A 44 12.59 9.85 -29.22
CA GLU A 44 12.42 8.81 -28.20
C GLU A 44 11.00 8.83 -27.60
N LEU A 45 10.27 9.95 -27.75
CA LEU A 45 8.89 10.10 -27.29
C LEU A 45 7.88 9.81 -28.40
N LYS A 46 6.89 8.99 -28.07
CA LYS A 46 5.78 8.57 -28.94
C LYS A 46 4.47 9.16 -28.45
N ILE A 47 3.61 9.57 -29.38
CA ILE A 47 2.26 10.05 -29.08
C ILE A 47 1.41 8.86 -28.65
N PHE A 48 0.93 8.91 -27.42
CA PHE A 48 -0.01 7.92 -26.90
C PHE A 48 -1.44 8.36 -27.25
N ASP A 49 -2.09 7.64 -28.16
CA ASP A 49 -3.51 7.82 -28.49
C ASP A 49 -4.30 6.70 -27.80
N GLU A 50 -4.97 7.04 -26.69
CA GLU A 50 -5.78 6.10 -25.90
C GLU A 50 -6.83 5.38 -26.76
N ASN A 51 -7.39 6.03 -27.78
CA ASN A 51 -8.45 5.44 -28.61
C ASN A 51 -7.93 4.41 -29.63
N LYS A 52 -6.65 4.49 -30.01
CA LYS A 52 -6.02 3.55 -30.95
C LYS A 52 -5.31 2.40 -30.23
N ALA A 53 -4.80 2.65 -29.02
CA ALA A 53 -4.15 1.62 -28.19
C ALA A 53 -5.11 0.51 -27.75
N TYR A 54 -6.40 0.81 -27.51
CA TYR A 54 -7.39 -0.22 -27.15
C TYR A 54 -7.86 -1.08 -28.32
N LYS A 55 -7.63 -0.67 -29.57
CA LYS A 55 -8.12 -1.36 -30.77
C LYS A 55 -7.07 -2.26 -31.45
N SER A 56 -5.79 -2.05 -31.15
CA SER A 56 -4.69 -2.83 -31.73
C SER A 56 -3.65 -3.12 -30.64
N SER A 57 -3.34 -4.40 -30.44
CA SER A 57 -2.24 -4.86 -29.58
C SER A 57 -0.85 -4.47 -30.09
N GLU A 58 -0.77 -3.82 -31.26
CA GLU A 58 0.47 -3.46 -31.98
C GLU A 58 0.53 -1.95 -32.31
N TYR A 59 -0.10 -1.08 -31.52
CA TYR A 59 0.04 0.36 -31.76
C TYR A 59 1.44 0.85 -31.39
N GLU A 60 2.32 0.99 -32.38
CA GLU A 60 3.70 1.43 -32.17
C GLU A 60 3.85 2.93 -31.88
N GLY A 61 2.78 3.73 -31.96
CA GLY A 61 2.79 5.16 -31.69
C GLY A 61 3.56 6.00 -32.73
N GLU A 62 3.00 7.15 -33.12
CA GLU A 62 3.71 8.09 -33.98
C GLU A 62 4.72 8.90 -33.15
N PHE A 63 5.95 9.08 -33.65
CA PHE A 63 6.93 9.97 -33.03
C PHE A 63 6.43 11.42 -33.08
N ILE A 64 6.68 12.17 -32.00
CA ILE A 64 6.28 13.57 -31.94
C ILE A 64 7.04 14.36 -33.01
N LYS A 65 6.32 15.00 -33.93
CA LYS A 65 6.89 15.87 -34.95
C LYS A 65 7.16 17.24 -34.32
N VAL A 66 8.41 17.50 -33.99
CA VAL A 66 8.85 18.81 -33.48
C VAL A 66 8.98 19.77 -34.67
N TYR A 67 8.06 20.73 -34.79
CA TYR A 67 8.13 21.78 -35.80
C TYR A 67 8.98 22.97 -35.32
N PRO A 68 9.64 23.73 -36.21
CA PRO A 68 10.49 24.86 -35.86
C PRO A 68 9.78 25.98 -35.07
N ASN A 69 8.46 26.09 -35.23
CA ASN A 69 7.61 26.99 -34.46
C ASN A 69 6.89 26.16 -33.40
N LEU A 70 7.44 26.13 -32.19
CA LEU A 70 6.91 25.32 -31.10
C LEU A 70 5.58 25.93 -30.63
N SER A 71 4.46 25.33 -31.05
CA SER A 71 3.13 25.71 -30.55
C SER A 71 2.95 25.18 -29.12
N LEU A 72 2.13 25.88 -28.32
CA LEU A 72 1.73 25.40 -26.98
C LEU A 72 1.08 24.01 -27.03
N ILE A 73 0.46 23.65 -28.16
CA ILE A 73 -0.17 22.34 -28.38
C ILE A 73 0.92 21.26 -28.48
N THR A 74 1.91 21.45 -29.35
CA THR A 74 3.06 20.54 -29.50
C THR A 74 3.87 20.42 -28.20
N ALA A 75 3.99 21.52 -27.45
CA ALA A 75 4.60 21.51 -26.12
C ALA A 75 3.83 20.61 -25.13
N GLY A 76 2.51 20.72 -25.11
CA GLY A 76 1.65 19.88 -24.28
C GLY A 76 1.74 18.40 -24.64
N GLU A 77 1.85 18.06 -25.93
CA GLU A 77 2.01 16.69 -26.40
C GLU A 77 3.33 16.07 -25.92
N ILE A 78 4.44 16.82 -25.97
CA ILE A 78 5.75 16.39 -25.48
C ILE A 78 5.72 16.09 -23.98
N LEU A 79 5.16 17.00 -23.19
CA LEU A 79 5.10 16.85 -21.74
C LEU A 79 4.20 15.67 -21.34
N LYS A 80 3.06 15.47 -22.02
CA LYS A 80 2.19 14.30 -21.78
C LYS A 80 2.88 12.98 -22.14
N ALA A 81 3.55 12.92 -23.28
CA ALA A 81 4.26 11.72 -23.71
C ALA A 81 5.38 11.34 -22.73
N TYR A 82 6.09 12.33 -22.19
CA TYR A 82 7.12 12.08 -21.17
C TYR A 82 6.53 11.54 -19.85
N ILE A 83 5.36 12.05 -19.41
CA ILE A 83 4.65 11.54 -18.23
C ILE A 83 4.27 10.06 -18.41
N GLU A 84 3.77 9.68 -19.59
CA GLU A 84 3.42 8.29 -19.89
C GLU A 84 4.65 7.40 -20.05
N HIS A 85 5.73 7.88 -20.67
CA HIS A 85 7.02 7.17 -20.71
C HIS A 85 7.51 6.82 -19.30
N LYS A 86 7.51 7.82 -18.40
CA LYS A 86 7.89 7.64 -16.99
C LYS A 86 6.96 6.66 -16.24
N ARG A 87 5.69 6.55 -16.65
CA ARG A 87 4.74 5.60 -16.08
C ARG A 87 5.02 4.18 -16.56
N ILE A 88 5.29 3.98 -17.85
CA ILE A 88 5.64 2.69 -18.46
C ILE A 88 6.95 2.16 -17.85
N ASP A 89 7.97 3.01 -17.72
CA ASP A 89 9.26 2.61 -17.13
C ASP A 89 9.10 2.05 -15.71
N LYS A 90 8.31 2.71 -14.86
CA LYS A 90 8.04 2.21 -13.50
C LYS A 90 7.29 0.88 -13.48
N GLN A 91 6.40 0.64 -14.44
CA GLN A 91 5.72 -0.64 -14.57
C GLN A 91 6.69 -1.72 -15.05
N LEU A 92 7.57 -1.39 -16.00
CA LEU A 92 8.59 -2.26 -16.55
C LEU A 92 9.66 -2.62 -15.50
N GLU A 93 10.13 -1.66 -14.69
CA GLU A 93 11.00 -1.91 -13.54
C GLU A 93 10.35 -2.84 -12.51
N ARG A 94 9.07 -2.61 -12.19
CA ARG A 94 8.32 -3.53 -11.31
C ARG A 94 8.21 -4.93 -11.90
N GLY A 95 7.96 -5.03 -13.21
CA GLY A 95 7.94 -6.28 -13.95
C GLY A 95 9.28 -7.03 -13.87
N LYS A 96 10.39 -6.33 -14.16
CA LYS A 96 11.76 -6.87 -14.03
C LYS A 96 12.04 -7.38 -12.62
N ASN A 97 11.72 -6.58 -11.60
CA ASN A 97 11.90 -6.96 -10.19
C ASN A 97 11.06 -8.18 -9.80
N MET A 98 9.85 -8.35 -10.35
CA MET A 98 9.04 -9.54 -10.10
C MET A 98 9.62 -10.78 -10.79
N ILE A 99 10.08 -10.64 -12.03
CA ILE A 99 10.73 -11.73 -12.78
C ILE A 99 12.02 -12.16 -12.09
N GLU A 100 12.85 -11.20 -11.65
CA GLU A 100 14.10 -11.48 -10.93
C GLU A 100 13.84 -12.26 -9.64
N LYS A 101 12.84 -11.86 -8.85
CA LYS A 101 12.44 -12.59 -7.63
C LYS A 101 11.89 -13.98 -7.90
N PHE A 102 11.30 -14.20 -9.07
CA PHE A 102 10.78 -15.50 -9.49
C PHE A 102 11.90 -16.42 -9.98
N LEU A 103 12.83 -15.91 -10.79
CA LEU A 103 13.97 -16.65 -11.33
C LEU A 103 15.02 -16.96 -10.25
N ASN A 104 15.23 -16.02 -9.32
CA ASN A 104 16.12 -16.16 -8.18
C ASN A 104 15.29 -16.10 -6.89
N PRO A 105 14.59 -17.19 -6.52
CA PRO A 105 13.87 -17.20 -5.26
C PRO A 105 14.85 -16.93 -4.11
N PRO A 106 14.49 -16.07 -3.15
CA PRO A 106 15.37 -15.79 -2.02
C PRO A 106 15.72 -17.10 -1.32
N ILE A 107 17.02 -17.32 -1.12
CA ILE A 107 17.55 -18.54 -0.50
C ILE A 107 16.77 -18.76 0.81
N PRO A 108 16.21 -19.95 1.03
CA PRO A 108 15.42 -20.22 2.23
C PRO A 108 16.30 -19.99 3.47
N GLU A 109 15.81 -19.13 4.38
CA GLU A 109 16.52 -18.75 5.61
C GLU A 109 17.01 -20.00 6.35
N THR A 110 18.28 -19.98 6.74
CA THR A 110 18.88 -21.06 7.54
C THR A 110 18.17 -21.17 8.89
N LYS A 111 18.23 -22.35 9.52
CA LYS A 111 17.58 -22.61 10.82
C LYS A 111 18.01 -21.60 11.91
N GLU A 112 19.23 -21.10 11.84
CA GLU A 112 19.79 -20.12 12.77
C GLU A 112 19.18 -18.73 12.56
N GLN A 113 19.12 -18.26 11.31
CA GLN A 113 18.50 -16.97 10.97
C GLN A 113 17.01 -16.92 11.37
N ARG A 114 16.29 -18.04 11.24
CA ARG A 114 14.89 -18.14 11.70
C ARG A 114 14.77 -17.98 13.22
N LYS A 115 15.69 -18.56 14.00
CA LYS A 115 15.70 -18.43 15.46
C LYS A 115 16.00 -16.99 15.88
N GLU A 116 16.99 -16.36 15.25
CA GLU A 116 17.32 -14.96 15.53
C GLU A 116 16.16 -14.02 15.18
N ARG A 117 15.53 -14.19 14.02
CA ARG A 117 14.35 -13.41 13.64
C ARG A 117 13.22 -13.61 14.66
N HIS A 118 12.95 -14.85 15.05
CA HIS A 118 11.93 -15.16 16.04
C HIS A 118 12.22 -14.47 17.40
N LEU A 119 13.49 -14.44 17.82
CA LEU A 119 13.91 -13.76 19.04
C LEU A 119 13.73 -12.24 18.95
N LYS A 120 14.17 -11.62 17.84
CA LYS A 120 13.97 -10.19 17.58
C LYS A 120 12.49 -9.79 17.58
N LEU A 121 11.63 -10.59 16.93
CA LEU A 121 10.19 -10.34 16.90
C LEU A 121 9.56 -10.45 18.31
N TRP A 122 10.06 -11.37 19.14
CA TRP A 122 9.60 -11.55 20.51
C TRP A 122 10.02 -10.38 21.42
N GLU A 123 11.25 -9.89 21.27
CA GLU A 123 11.72 -8.69 21.97
C GLU A 123 10.92 -7.45 21.57
N GLN A 124 10.65 -7.28 20.28
CA GLN A 124 9.78 -6.21 19.78
C GLN A 124 8.36 -6.28 20.35
N LEU A 125 7.82 -7.48 20.53
CA LEU A 125 6.52 -7.66 21.18
C LEU A 125 6.57 -7.19 22.64
N LYS A 126 7.59 -7.59 23.41
CA LYS A 126 7.78 -7.15 24.80
C LYS A 126 7.89 -5.63 24.88
N TYR A 127 8.72 -5.04 24.02
CA TYR A 127 8.90 -3.59 23.96
C TYR A 127 7.59 -2.86 23.65
N SER A 128 6.83 -3.35 22.66
CA SER A 128 5.51 -2.80 22.31
C SER A 128 4.52 -2.86 23.48
N ILE A 129 4.61 -3.89 24.32
CA ILE A 129 3.78 -4.03 25.53
C ILE A 129 4.19 -3.03 26.60
N LEU A 130 5.50 -2.86 26.84
CA LEU A 130 6.03 -1.88 27.80
C LEU A 130 5.62 -0.45 27.43
N GLU A 131 5.68 -0.12 26.13
CA GLU A 131 5.25 1.19 25.61
C GLU A 131 3.73 1.35 25.44
N ASN A 132 2.92 0.32 25.76
CA ASN A 132 1.47 0.28 25.51
C ASN A 132 1.08 0.55 24.03
N LYS A 133 1.96 0.20 23.08
CA LYS A 133 1.68 0.30 21.64
C LYS A 133 1.05 -0.99 21.12
N LYS A 134 0.23 -0.87 20.06
CA LYS A 134 -0.34 -2.03 19.36
C LYS A 134 0.76 -2.79 18.60
N CYS A 135 0.73 -4.12 18.68
CA CYS A 135 1.66 -4.99 17.98
C CYS A 135 0.94 -5.73 16.85
N THR A 136 1.44 -5.60 15.62
CA THR A 136 0.81 -6.18 14.41
C THR A 136 1.24 -7.64 14.15
N HIS A 137 2.35 -8.08 14.73
CA HIS A 137 2.96 -9.40 14.48
C HIS A 137 2.83 -10.39 15.64
N ALA A 138 2.06 -10.05 16.68
CA ALA A 138 1.88 -10.91 17.86
C ALA A 138 1.24 -12.28 17.50
N PHE A 139 0.40 -12.33 16.46
CA PHE A 139 -0.26 -13.54 15.97
C PHE A 139 0.71 -14.65 15.59
N LEU A 140 1.96 -14.33 15.24
CA LEU A 140 2.99 -15.32 14.90
C LEU A 140 3.31 -16.27 16.07
N PHE A 141 3.10 -15.83 17.31
CA PHE A 141 3.35 -16.64 18.50
C PHE A 141 2.10 -17.39 18.98
N TYR A 142 0.95 -17.20 18.33
CA TYR A 142 -0.33 -17.76 18.77
C TYR A 142 -0.28 -19.28 18.86
N GLU A 143 0.18 -19.96 17.80
CA GLU A 143 0.21 -21.43 17.76
C GLU A 143 1.16 -22.02 18.81
N ALA A 144 2.31 -21.37 19.02
CA ALA A 144 3.27 -21.80 20.03
C ALA A 144 2.67 -21.69 21.45
N LEU A 145 1.89 -20.63 21.72
CA LEU A 145 1.20 -20.44 23.00
C LEU A 145 0.03 -21.42 23.18
N VAL A 146 -0.74 -21.70 22.12
CA VAL A 146 -1.80 -22.72 22.15
C VAL A 146 -1.23 -24.10 22.46
N LYS A 147 -0.11 -24.49 21.84
CA LYS A 147 0.59 -25.76 22.13
C LYS A 147 1.07 -25.85 23.59
N LYS A 148 1.45 -24.71 24.19
CA LYS A 148 1.79 -24.61 25.62
C LYS A 148 0.56 -24.63 26.54
N GLY A 149 -0.66 -24.76 25.98
CA GLY A 149 -1.91 -24.80 26.73
C GLY A 149 -2.47 -23.42 27.07
N ALA A 150 -1.94 -22.33 26.50
CA ALA A 150 -2.60 -21.04 26.59
C ALA A 150 -3.90 -21.04 25.76
N PHE A 151 -4.89 -20.25 26.18
CA PHE A 151 -6.15 -20.05 25.46
C PHE A 151 -7.10 -21.25 25.35
N LYS A 152 -6.94 -22.32 26.15
CA LYS A 152 -7.85 -23.50 26.14
C LYS A 152 -9.35 -23.12 26.16
N ASN A 153 -9.71 -22.15 27.00
CA ASN A 153 -11.11 -21.68 27.13
C ASN A 153 -11.64 -21.01 25.85
N PHE A 154 -10.75 -20.36 25.09
CA PHE A 154 -11.13 -19.71 23.83
C PHE A 154 -11.21 -20.75 22.70
N VAL A 155 -10.22 -21.64 22.61
CA VAL A 155 -10.16 -22.70 21.58
C VAL A 155 -11.33 -23.68 21.73
N GLY A 156 -11.75 -24.00 22.95
CA GLY A 156 -12.87 -24.91 23.23
C GLY A 156 -14.27 -24.32 23.06
N ASN A 157 -14.42 -23.02 22.77
CA ASN A 157 -15.73 -22.36 22.68
C ASN A 157 -15.94 -21.68 21.32
N GLU A 158 -16.49 -22.41 20.36
CA GLU A 158 -16.74 -21.92 18.99
C GLU A 158 -17.72 -20.74 18.95
N ALA A 159 -18.73 -20.72 19.82
CA ALA A 159 -19.68 -19.63 19.90
C ALA A 159 -18.99 -18.32 20.32
N ALA A 160 -18.11 -18.38 21.33
CA ALA A 160 -17.33 -17.23 21.77
C ALA A 160 -16.35 -16.76 20.68
N GLN A 161 -15.70 -17.68 19.96
CA GLN A 161 -14.83 -17.33 18.84
C GLN A 161 -15.60 -16.57 17.75
N THR A 162 -16.76 -17.09 17.35
CA THR A 162 -17.60 -16.49 16.31
C THR A 162 -18.02 -15.07 16.68
N VAL A 163 -18.42 -14.85 17.94
CA VAL A 163 -18.81 -13.52 18.44
C VAL A 163 -17.64 -12.54 18.38
N VAL A 164 -16.47 -12.94 18.90
CA VAL A 164 -15.28 -12.08 18.96
C VAL A 164 -14.77 -11.75 17.55
N ILE A 165 -14.74 -12.73 16.65
CA ILE A 165 -14.36 -12.53 15.24
C ILE A 165 -15.35 -11.57 14.57
N LYS A 166 -16.66 -11.78 14.73
CA LYS A 166 -17.69 -10.90 14.13
C LYS A 166 -17.58 -9.45 14.63
N GLN A 167 -17.30 -9.25 15.92
CA GLN A 167 -17.03 -7.92 16.48
C GLN A 167 -15.79 -7.27 15.85
N LYS A 168 -14.73 -8.05 15.62
CA LYS A 168 -13.52 -7.56 14.94
C LYS A 168 -13.75 -7.22 13.47
N MET A 169 -14.48 -8.07 12.75
CA MET A 169 -14.91 -7.78 11.37
C MET A 169 -15.64 -6.43 11.29
N HIS A 170 -16.58 -6.18 12.20
CA HIS A 170 -17.29 -4.90 12.25
C HIS A 170 -16.36 -3.71 12.48
N ARG A 171 -15.40 -3.82 13.42
CA ARG A 171 -14.42 -2.74 13.67
C ARG A 171 -13.56 -2.43 12.46
N ILE A 172 -13.08 -3.46 11.76
CA ILE A 172 -12.29 -3.30 10.52
C ILE A 172 -13.13 -2.56 9.47
N LEU A 173 -14.40 -2.94 9.28
CA LEU A 173 -15.29 -2.28 8.32
C LEU A 173 -15.60 -0.82 8.66
N VAL A 174 -15.65 -0.45 9.95
CA VAL A 174 -15.82 0.95 10.38
C VAL A 174 -14.61 1.77 9.97
N ILE A 175 -13.41 1.31 10.34
CA ILE A 175 -12.14 1.98 9.99
C ILE A 175 -11.97 2.09 8.47
N GLU A 176 -12.24 1.00 7.75
CA GLU A 176 -12.15 0.98 6.28
C GLU A 176 -13.14 1.94 5.61
N SER A 177 -14.33 2.14 6.19
CA SER A 177 -15.29 3.08 5.61
C SER A 177 -14.92 4.56 5.78
N GLU A 178 -14.01 4.87 6.70
CA GLU A 178 -13.50 6.23 6.97
C GLU A 178 -12.21 6.52 6.17
N ASN A 179 -11.53 5.48 5.68
CA ASN A 179 -10.27 5.61 4.95
C ASN A 179 -10.47 5.99 3.47
N LYS A 180 -9.64 6.89 2.94
CA LYS A 180 -9.65 7.28 1.51
C LYS A 180 -9.04 6.21 0.59
N LYS A 181 -8.22 5.31 1.12
CA LYS A 181 -7.64 4.16 0.41
C LYS A 181 -8.23 2.91 1.02
N THR A 182 -9.28 2.38 0.40
CA THR A 182 -10.02 1.25 0.94
C THR A 182 -9.51 -0.06 0.38
N ILE A 183 -9.37 -1.05 1.27
CA ILE A 183 -9.05 -2.44 0.94
C ILE A 183 -10.25 -3.11 0.28
N PHE A 184 -11.45 -2.68 0.68
CA PHE A 184 -12.74 -3.12 0.16
C PHE A 184 -13.38 -2.00 -0.66
N ASN A 185 -14.05 -2.32 -1.75
CA ASN A 185 -14.81 -1.33 -2.50
C ASN A 185 -16.12 -0.96 -1.75
N ARG A 186 -16.77 0.13 -2.16
CA ARG A 186 -18.00 0.62 -1.48
C ARG A 186 -19.12 -0.41 -1.44
N ASN A 187 -19.28 -1.19 -2.51
CA ASN A 187 -20.32 -2.20 -2.62
C ASN A 187 -20.07 -3.36 -1.64
N GLU A 188 -18.82 -3.84 -1.57
CA GLU A 188 -18.38 -4.84 -0.60
C GLU A 188 -18.60 -4.37 0.84
N ILE A 189 -18.20 -3.13 1.18
CA ILE A 189 -18.39 -2.57 2.52
C ILE A 189 -19.87 -2.54 2.89
N PHE A 190 -20.77 -2.17 1.97
CA PHE A 190 -22.21 -2.14 2.21
C PHE A 190 -22.75 -3.53 2.57
N HIS A 191 -22.48 -4.53 1.72
CA HIS A 191 -22.93 -5.90 1.93
C HIS A 191 -22.34 -6.54 3.19
N LEU A 192 -21.05 -6.33 3.45
CA LEU A 192 -20.39 -6.86 4.64
C LEU A 192 -20.90 -6.21 5.93
N LYS A 193 -21.21 -4.90 5.92
CA LYS A 193 -21.84 -4.22 7.07
C LYS A 193 -23.24 -4.76 7.35
N LEU A 194 -24.03 -5.03 6.30
CA LEU A 194 -25.36 -5.64 6.44
C LEU A 194 -25.27 -7.03 7.05
N LEU A 195 -24.35 -7.88 6.59
CA LEU A 195 -24.10 -9.20 7.16
C LEU A 195 -23.69 -9.14 8.65
N CYS A 196 -22.93 -8.12 9.04
CA CYS A 196 -22.56 -7.93 10.44
C CYS A 196 -23.75 -7.53 11.33
N LYS A 197 -24.73 -6.79 10.79
CA LYS A 197 -25.88 -6.25 11.55
C LYS A 197 -27.10 -7.17 11.55
N SER A 198 -27.38 -7.82 10.43
CA SER A 198 -28.58 -8.63 10.22
C SER A 198 -28.23 -10.11 10.20
N LYS A 199 -28.99 -10.93 10.94
CA LYS A 199 -28.79 -12.38 10.99
C LYS A 199 -29.26 -13.07 9.70
N ASP A 200 -30.29 -12.52 9.06
CA ASP A 200 -30.98 -13.14 7.92
C ASP A 200 -30.52 -12.58 6.58
N TYR A 201 -29.40 -11.84 6.58
CA TYR A 201 -28.89 -11.24 5.35
C TYR A 201 -28.16 -12.28 4.50
N VAL A 202 -28.72 -12.56 3.32
CA VAL A 202 -28.07 -13.42 2.32
C VAL A 202 -27.04 -12.62 1.56
N LEU A 203 -25.78 -13.05 1.66
CA LEU A 203 -24.66 -12.40 0.99
C LEU A 203 -24.64 -12.79 -0.50
N PRO A 204 -24.50 -11.84 -1.45
CA PRO A 204 -24.29 -12.19 -2.84
C PRO A 204 -22.96 -12.93 -3.04
N ASP A 205 -22.93 -13.93 -3.93
CA ASP A 205 -21.73 -14.76 -4.21
C ASP A 205 -20.52 -13.92 -4.62
N VAL A 206 -20.76 -12.81 -5.33
CA VAL A 206 -19.70 -11.86 -5.75
C VAL A 206 -18.95 -11.21 -4.59
N ILE A 207 -19.49 -11.28 -3.36
CA ILE A 207 -18.87 -10.72 -2.15
C ILE A 207 -18.15 -11.80 -1.32
N ASP A 208 -18.22 -13.08 -1.70
CA ASP A 208 -17.64 -14.16 -0.90
C ASP A 208 -16.11 -14.02 -0.73
N PHE A 209 -15.41 -13.61 -1.79
CA PHE A 209 -13.99 -13.30 -1.71
C PHE A 209 -13.68 -12.21 -0.68
N ALA A 210 -14.48 -11.13 -0.69
CA ALA A 210 -14.33 -10.03 0.26
C ALA A 210 -14.66 -10.47 1.70
N LEU A 211 -15.66 -11.33 1.88
CA LEU A 211 -15.99 -11.93 3.17
C LEU A 211 -14.83 -12.78 3.70
N ASN A 212 -14.27 -13.66 2.89
CA ASN A 212 -13.16 -14.53 3.28
C ASN A 212 -11.92 -13.71 3.65
N ARG A 213 -11.64 -12.66 2.89
CA ARG A 213 -10.58 -11.69 3.22
C ARG A 213 -10.84 -10.99 4.56
N LEU A 214 -12.05 -10.49 4.80
CA LEU A 214 -12.41 -9.82 6.05
C LEU A 214 -12.32 -10.77 7.26
N LYS A 215 -12.80 -12.01 7.12
CA LYS A 215 -12.67 -13.05 8.15
C LYS A 215 -11.20 -13.31 8.46
N GLY A 216 -10.35 -13.46 7.44
CA GLY A 216 -8.91 -13.65 7.61
C GLY A 216 -8.25 -12.51 8.39
N MET A 217 -8.54 -11.26 8.03
CA MET A 217 -8.05 -10.08 8.74
C MET A 217 -8.51 -10.06 10.20
N ALA A 218 -9.79 -10.32 10.45
CA ALA A 218 -10.35 -10.35 11.80
C ALA A 218 -9.72 -11.45 12.66
N ILE A 219 -9.51 -12.65 12.12
CA ILE A 219 -8.83 -13.75 12.83
C ILE A 219 -7.41 -13.35 13.24
N VAL A 220 -6.65 -12.72 12.35
CA VAL A 220 -5.29 -12.24 12.65
C VAL A 220 -5.32 -11.21 13.78
N GLU A 221 -6.25 -10.25 13.75
CA GLU A 221 -6.41 -9.28 14.83
C GLU A 221 -6.80 -9.92 16.17
N VAL A 222 -7.71 -10.89 16.16
CA VAL A 222 -8.09 -11.61 17.38
C VAL A 222 -6.88 -12.35 17.96
N LYS A 223 -6.11 -13.03 17.12
CA LYS A 223 -4.87 -13.70 17.53
C LYS A 223 -3.85 -12.70 18.10
N ASN A 224 -3.69 -11.54 17.47
CA ASN A 224 -2.84 -10.46 17.98
C ASN A 224 -3.26 -10.04 19.39
N ASP A 225 -4.54 -9.74 19.60
CA ASP A 225 -5.05 -9.29 20.90
C ASP A 225 -4.89 -10.37 21.98
N LEU A 226 -5.15 -11.63 21.65
CA LEU A 226 -5.00 -12.75 22.59
C LEU A 226 -3.55 -12.90 23.05
N VAL A 227 -2.60 -12.93 22.10
CA VAL A 227 -1.17 -13.05 22.42
C VAL A 227 -0.70 -11.83 23.20
N TYR A 228 -1.04 -10.62 22.73
CA TYR A 228 -0.64 -9.37 23.38
C TYR A 228 -1.11 -9.32 24.83
N ASN A 229 -2.39 -9.60 25.09
CA ASN A 229 -2.96 -9.57 26.43
C ASN A 229 -2.39 -10.68 27.32
N HIS A 230 -2.10 -11.86 26.76
CA HIS A 230 -1.47 -12.94 27.50
C HIS A 230 -0.06 -12.56 27.97
N VAL A 231 0.78 -12.06 27.07
CA VAL A 231 2.14 -11.64 27.39
C VAL A 231 2.14 -10.44 28.34
N LYS A 232 1.23 -9.47 28.15
CA LYS A 232 1.06 -8.34 29.08
C LYS A 232 0.73 -8.80 30.50
N LYS A 233 -0.16 -9.79 30.66
CA LYS A 233 -0.46 -10.38 31.97
C LYS A 233 0.75 -11.10 32.59
N GLN A 234 1.56 -11.78 31.78
CA GLN A 234 2.78 -12.44 32.27
C GLN A 234 3.83 -11.42 32.74
N ILE A 235 4.08 -10.37 31.97
CA ILE A 235 5.02 -9.30 32.35
C ILE A 235 4.57 -8.63 33.65
N LYS A 236 3.27 -8.33 33.79
CA LYS A 236 2.75 -7.74 35.03
C LYS A 236 2.98 -8.64 36.24
N LYS A 237 2.68 -9.94 36.14
CA LYS A 237 2.91 -10.90 37.23
C LYS A 237 4.38 -10.96 37.66
N ILE A 238 5.31 -10.95 36.70
CA ILE A 238 6.75 -10.98 36.99
C ILE A 238 7.18 -9.72 37.76
N ASN A 239 6.66 -8.56 37.37
CA ASN A 239 6.95 -7.30 38.07
C ASN A 239 6.37 -7.31 39.49
N ASP A 240 5.09 -7.69 39.65
CA ASP A 240 4.41 -7.76 40.95
C ASP A 240 5.13 -8.74 41.91
N GLU A 241 5.63 -9.88 41.41
CA GLU A 241 6.42 -10.86 42.19
C GLU A 241 7.83 -10.36 42.55
N SER A 242 8.42 -9.49 41.72
CA SER A 242 9.73 -8.91 41.99
C SER A 242 9.69 -7.80 43.06
N GLU A 243 8.61 -7.03 43.09
CA GLU A 243 8.37 -5.97 44.09
C GLU A 243 8.11 -6.57 45.48
N ASN A 244 7.28 -7.61 45.58
CA ASN A 244 7.00 -8.30 46.85
C ASN A 244 8.26 -8.93 47.48
N ARG A 245 9.19 -9.43 46.68
CA ARG A 245 10.46 -10.00 47.18
C ARG A 245 11.47 -8.96 47.67
N GLN A 246 11.32 -7.70 47.26
CA GLN A 246 12.16 -6.59 47.75
C GLN A 246 11.61 -6.01 49.06
N SER A 247 10.28 -6.01 49.23
CA SER A 247 9.63 -5.60 50.49
C SER A 247 9.77 -6.62 51.62
N GLU A 248 9.94 -7.91 51.33
CA GLU A 248 10.19 -8.94 52.36
C GLU A 248 11.65 -8.99 52.85
N LYS A 249 12.57 -8.27 52.18
CA LYS A 249 14.00 -8.20 52.52
C LYS A 249 14.42 -6.86 53.16
N SER A 250 13.48 -5.92 53.29
CA SER A 250 13.68 -4.62 53.94
C SER A 250 13.00 -4.63 55.30
#